data_AF-A0A0R3RAQ4-F1
#
_entry.id   AF-A0A0R3RAQ4-F1
#
_cell.length_a   1.000
_cell.length_b   1.000
_cell.length_c   1.000
_cell.angle_alpha   90.00
_cell.angle_beta   90.00
_cell.angle_gamma   90.00
#
_symmetry.space_group_name_H-M   'P 1'
#
loop_
_entity.id
_entity.type
_entity.pdbx_description
1 polymer ?
#
loop_
_entity_poly.entity_id
_entity_poly.type
_entity_poly.pdbx_seq_one_letter_code
_entity_poly.pdbx_strand_id
1 'polypeptide(L)'
;CVCLALVCNIQIYFRGHVILAGGRFRVCPEDSAKTVVDYVMCVDFKEKNIPKIIMDATMSTLIMQDAEYTRKQIEKLKQEAV
;
A
#
# COMPACT_ATOMS: atom_id res chain seq x y z
N CYS A 1 -0.28 -0.50 11.61
CA CYS A 1 0.55 -1.51 10.93
C CYS A 1 -0.16 -1.93 9.68
N VAL A 2 0.35 -1.56 8.50
CA VAL A 2 -0.17 -2.07 7.23
C VAL A 2 0.24 -3.55 7.18
N CYS A 3 -0.55 -4.38 7.86
CA CYS A 3 -0.54 -5.80 7.63
C CYS A 3 -0.93 -5.96 6.18
N LEU A 4 0.01 -6.54 5.45
CA LEU A 4 -0.07 -7.09 4.11
C LEU A 4 -1.34 -7.96 3.94
N ALA A 5 -2.51 -7.34 3.88
CA ALA A 5 -3.79 -8.01 3.63
C ALA A 5 -3.97 -8.05 2.12
N LEU A 6 -3.26 -9.01 1.53
CA LEU A 6 -3.38 -9.42 0.15
C LEU A 6 -4.80 -9.96 -0.09
N VAL A 7 -5.76 -9.09 -0.39
CA VAL A 7 -7.06 -9.50 -0.92
C VAL A 7 -6.95 -9.51 -2.44
N CYS A 8 -6.48 -10.62 -2.98
CA CYS A 8 -6.71 -10.95 -4.38
C CYS A 8 -7.50 -12.27 -4.41
N ASN A 9 -8.80 -12.14 -4.64
CA ASN A 9 -9.70 -13.26 -4.90
C ASN A 9 -9.28 -13.90 -6.24
N ILE A 10 -8.91 -15.18 -6.19
CA ILE A 10 -8.40 -16.03 -7.28
C ILE A 10 -7.02 -15.59 -7.81
N GLN A 11 -5.94 -16.29 -7.42
CA GLN A 11 -4.80 -16.68 -8.28
C GLN A 11 -3.64 -17.30 -7.46
N ILE A 12 -2.94 -18.24 -8.11
CA ILE A 12 -1.74 -18.95 -7.67
C ILE A 12 -0.84 -18.11 -6.73
N TYR A 13 -0.57 -18.60 -5.53
CA TYR A 13 0.32 -17.93 -4.57
C TYR A 13 1.78 -18.02 -5.03
N PHE A 14 2.31 -16.94 -5.60
CA PHE A 14 3.74 -16.79 -5.80
C PHE A 14 4.37 -16.17 -4.55
N ARG A 15 5.43 -16.79 -4.03
CA ARG A 15 6.11 -16.32 -2.82
C ARG A 15 7.14 -15.26 -3.17
N GLY A 16 6.68 -14.01 -3.30
CA GLY A 16 7.55 -12.84 -3.38
C GLY A 16 8.33 -12.60 -2.09
N HIS A 17 9.46 -11.93 -2.21
CA HIS A 17 10.33 -11.52 -1.11
C HIS A 17 10.26 -10.00 -0.94
N VAL A 18 9.89 -9.55 0.25
CA VAL A 18 10.07 -8.15 0.64
C VAL A 18 11.52 -7.97 1.08
N ILE A 19 12.29 -7.21 0.31
CA ILE A 19 13.69 -6.89 0.62
C ILE A 19 13.73 -5.79 1.69
N LEU A 20 12.92 -4.75 1.50
CA LEU A 20 12.79 -3.63 2.42
C LEU A 20 11.36 -3.12 2.35
N ALA A 21 10.73 -2.89 3.49
CA ALA A 21 9.48 -2.15 3.55
C ALA A 21 9.45 -1.28 4.81
N GLY A 22 8.84 -0.12 4.69
CA GLY A 22 8.70 0.81 5.80
C GLY A 22 7.67 1.89 5.50
N GLY A 23 7.15 2.50 6.56
CA GLY A 23 6.23 3.63 6.48
C GLY A 23 6.54 4.64 7.56
N ARG A 24 6.35 5.92 7.26
CA ARG A 24 6.52 7.03 8.18
C ARG A 24 5.30 7.94 8.12
N PHE A 25 4.68 8.13 9.28
CA PHE A 25 3.61 9.09 9.46
C PHE A 25 4.20 10.41 9.96
N ARG A 26 3.78 11.52 9.36
CA ARG A 26 4.18 12.88 9.75
C ARG A 26 2.97 13.79 9.73
N VAL A 27 2.91 14.75 10.65
CA VAL A 27 1.90 15.81 10.61
C VAL A 27 2.11 16.63 9.33
N CYS A 28 1.02 16.98 8.64
CA CYS A 28 1.09 17.86 7.47
C CYS A 28 1.50 19.27 7.92
N PRO A 29 2.59 19.84 7.38
CA PRO A 29 3.10 21.15 7.84
C PRO A 29 2.06 22.28 7.75
N GLU A 30 1.18 22.20 6.75
CA GLU A 30 0.17 23.22 6.45
C GLU A 30 -1.15 23.02 7.21
N ASP A 31 -1.41 21.82 7.74
CA ASP A 31 -2.69 21.47 8.37
C ASP A 31 -2.50 20.36 9.41
N SER A 32 -2.58 20.71 10.69
CA SER A 32 -2.39 19.77 11.80
C SER A 32 -3.47 18.69 11.88
N ALA A 33 -4.61 18.85 11.20
CA ALA A 33 -5.66 17.83 11.10
C ALA A 33 -5.38 16.80 9.98
N LYS A 34 -4.30 16.98 9.21
CA LYS A 34 -3.87 16.05 8.16
C LYS A 34 -2.55 15.38 8.51
N THR A 35 -2.38 14.18 7.97
CA THR A 35 -1.15 13.38 8.12
C THR A 35 -0.60 13.02 6.74
N VAL A 36 0.69 13.23 6.54
CA VAL A 36 1.46 12.76 5.40
C VAL A 36 1.99 11.36 5.72
N VAL A 37 1.78 10.42 4.80
CA VAL A 37 2.26 9.04 4.93
C VAL A 37 3.30 8.80 3.84
N ASP A 38 4.57 8.68 4.24
CA ASP A 38 5.64 8.23 3.35
C ASP A 38 5.74 6.70 3.44
N TYR A 39 5.91 6.00 2.33
CA TYR A 39 6.18 4.55 2.31
C TYR A 39 7.36 4.23 1.39
N VAL A 40 8.08 3.16 1.72
CA VAL A 40 9.09 2.55 0.87
C VAL A 40 8.79 1.06 0.77
N MET A 41 8.83 0.52 -0.45
CA MET A 41 8.71 -0.91 -0.70
C MET A 41 9.71 -1.33 -1.77
N CYS A 42 10.54 -2.30 -1.43
CA CYS A 42 11.45 -2.99 -2.32
C CYS A 42 11.09 -4.48 -2.27
N VAL A 43 10.62 -5.00 -3.40
CA VAL A 43 10.12 -6.36 -3.52
C VAL A 43 10.82 -7.09 -4.66
N ASP A 44 11.10 -8.36 -4.45
CA ASP A 44 11.57 -9.31 -5.46
C ASP A 44 10.54 -10.42 -5.61
N PHE A 45 9.84 -10.45 -6.75
CA PHE A 45 8.83 -11.46 -7.01
C PHE A 45 9.41 -12.84 -7.35
N LYS A 46 10.73 -12.96 -7.53
CA LYS A 46 11.46 -14.20 -7.87
C LYS A 46 11.01 -14.92 -9.14
N GLU A 47 10.09 -14.33 -9.90
CA GLU A 47 9.55 -14.91 -11.12
C GLU A 47 10.34 -14.42 -12.32
N LYS A 48 11.02 -15.35 -13.01
CA LYS A 48 11.91 -15.02 -14.15
C LYS A 48 11.16 -14.56 -15.39
N ASN A 49 9.85 -14.81 -15.46
CA ASN A 49 9.05 -14.62 -16.66
C ASN A 49 8.14 -13.39 -16.62
N ILE A 50 8.15 -12.58 -15.55
CA ILE A 50 7.35 -11.36 -15.47
C ILE A 50 8.22 -10.16 -15.87
N PRO A 51 7.87 -9.42 -16.94
CA PRO A 51 8.58 -8.22 -17.30
C PRO A 51 8.54 -7.18 -16.19
N LYS A 52 9.66 -6.49 -15.95
CA LYS A 52 9.78 -5.46 -14.91
C LYS A 52 8.69 -4.39 -14.99
N ILE A 53 8.34 -3.97 -16.21
CA ILE A 53 7.29 -2.96 -16.43
C ILE A 53 5.92 -3.39 -15.89
N ILE A 54 5.60 -4.68 -15.96
CA ILE A 54 4.35 -5.22 -15.42
C ILE A 54 4.41 -5.20 -13.89
N MET A 55 5.53 -5.63 -13.30
CA MET A 55 5.71 -5.59 -11.84
C MET A 55 5.62 -4.16 -11.29
N ASP A 56 6.31 -3.21 -11.92
CA ASP A 56 6.30 -1.79 -11.54
C ASP A 56 4.88 -1.21 -11.60
N ALA A 57 4.13 -1.50 -12.68
CA ALA A 57 2.74 -1.06 -12.84
C ALA A 57 1.79 -1.70 -11.81
N THR A 58 1.94 -3.00 -11.54
CA THR A 58 1.16 -3.71 -10.53
C THR A 58 1.41 -3.13 -9.14
N MET A 59 2.66 -2.92 -8.76
CA MET A 59 3.00 -2.33 -7.47
C MET A 59 2.45 -0.91 -7.31
N SER A 60 2.59 -0.07 -8.33
CA SER A 60 2.00 1.28 -8.32
C SER A 60 0.47 1.23 -8.15
N THR A 61 -0.19 0.30 -8.85
CA THR A 61 -1.64 0.14 -8.76
C THR A 61 -2.08 -0.29 -7.36
N LEU A 62 -1.41 -1.27 -6.77
CA LEU A 62 -1.71 -1.76 -5.42
C LEU A 62 -1.54 -0.65 -4.36
N ILE A 63 -0.48 0.12 -4.48
CA ILE A 63 -0.22 1.28 -3.60
C ILE A 63 -1.35 2.32 -3.72
N MET A 64 -1.78 2.65 -4.93
CA MET A 64 -2.87 3.60 -5.14
C MET A 64 -4.20 3.08 -4.59
N GLN A 65 -4.48 1.79 -4.78
CA GLN A 65 -5.69 1.14 -4.25
C GLN A 65 -5.71 1.13 -2.73
N ASP A 66 -4.57 0.85 -2.08
CA ASP A 66 -4.42 0.89 -0.63
C ASP A 66 -4.64 2.30 -0.08
N ALA A 67 -4.07 3.32 -0.72
CA ALA A 67 -4.26 4.71 -0.35
C ALA A 67 -5.74 5.13 -0.44
N GLU A 68 -6.41 4.78 -1.55
CA GLU A 68 -7.83 5.08 -1.75
C GLU A 68 -8.74 4.33 -0.78
N TYR A 69 -8.43 3.06 -0.50
CA TYR A 69 -9.14 2.27 0.50
C TYR A 69 -9.00 2.89 1.89
N THR A 70 -7.77 3.23 2.30
CA THR A 70 -7.47 3.85 3.59
C THR A 70 -8.21 5.18 3.73
N ARG A 71 -8.23 6.01 2.68
CA ARG A 71 -9.00 7.25 2.66
C ARG A 71 -10.49 7.02 2.95
N LYS A 72 -11.10 6.01 2.33
CA LYS A 72 -12.51 5.63 2.59
C LYS A 72 -12.73 5.16 4.03
N GLN A 73 -11.81 4.36 4.58
CA GLN A 73 -11.91 3.91 5.98
C GLN A 73 -11.82 5.07 6.97
N ILE A 74 -10.93 6.04 6.72
CA ILE A 74 -10.82 7.25 7.55
C ILE A 74 -12.12 8.05 7.53
N GLU A 75 -12.72 8.26 6.35
CA GLU A 75 -14.01 8.99 6.26
C GLU A 75 -15.13 8.25 6.99
N LYS A 76 -15.17 6.92 6.92
CA LYS A 76 -16.13 6.12 7.69
C LYS A 76 -15.92 6.29 9.21
N LEU A 77 -14.69 6.20 9.69
CA LEU A 77 -14.36 6.38 11.10
C LEU A 77 -14.72 7.78 11.62
N LYS A 78 -14.54 8.81 10.78
CA LYS A 78 -14.98 10.17 11.13
C LYS A 78 -16.49 10.27 11.31
N GLN A 79 -17.28 9.57 10.50
CA GLN A 79 -18.74 9.55 10.63
C GLN A 79 -19.21 8.80 11.87
N GLU A 80 -18.51 7.72 12.25
CA GLU A 80 -18.82 6.93 13.45
C GLU A 80 -18.39 7.61 14.76
N ALA A 81 -17.49 8.58 14.68
CA ALA A 81 -17.03 9.38 15.82
C ALA A 81 -17.92 10.60 16.13
N VAL A 82 -19.02 10.78 15.39
CA VAL A 82 -20.04 11.84 15.59
C VAL A 82 -21.12 11.39 16.56
#